data_AF-A0A447TNT5-F1
#
_entry.id   AF-A0A447TNT5-F1
#
_cell.length_a   1.000
_cell.length_b   1.000
_cell.length_c   1.000
_cell.angle_alpha   90.00
_cell.angle_beta   90.00
_cell.angle_gamma   90.00
#
_symmetry.space_group_name_H-M   'P 1'
#
loop_
_entity.id
_entity.type
_entity.pdbx_description
1 polymer ?
#
loop_
_entity_poly.entity_id
_entity_poly.type
_entity_poly.pdbx_seq_one_letter_code
_entity_poly.pdbx_strand_id
1 'polypeptide(L)' 'MVISLKNRNFLKLLDYTPAEIQHLIDLAIELKAAKKAGCEKQTLIGKNIALIF' A
#
# COMPACT_ATOMS: atom_id res chain seq x y z
N MET A 1 -15.01 -2.39 9.83
CA MET A 1 -13.81 -2.06 10.64
C MET A 1 -12.94 -1.15 9.78
N VAL A 2 -12.51 0.01 10.27
CA VAL A 2 -11.63 0.90 9.49
C VAL A 2 -10.19 0.45 9.71
N ILE A 3 -9.55 -0.09 8.68
CA ILE A 3 -8.13 -0.47 8.72
C ILE A 3 -7.30 0.75 8.30
N SER A 4 -6.40 1.21 9.18
CA SER A 4 -5.49 2.32 8.88
C SER A 4 -4.05 1.90 9.13
N LEU A 5 -3.21 1.99 8.09
CA LEU A 5 -1.78 1.64 8.14
C LEU A 5 -0.87 2.88 8.09
N LYS A 6 -1.44 4.07 8.31
CA LYS A 6 -0.70 5.34 8.23
C LYS A 6 0.39 5.39 9.32
N ASN A 7 1.60 5.80 8.94
CA ASN A 7 2.79 5.87 9.81
C ASN A 7 3.20 4.52 10.43
N ARG A 8 2.82 3.40 9.83
CA ARG A 8 3.19 2.05 10.28
C ARG A 8 4.40 1.55 9.48
N ASN A 9 5.40 1.01 10.18
CA ASN A 9 6.56 0.39 9.54
C ASN A 9 6.23 -1.05 9.11
N PHE A 10 6.64 -1.42 7.89
CA PHE A 10 6.54 -2.78 7.38
C PHE A 10 7.89 -3.49 7.50
N LEU A 11 8.16 -4.11 8.66
CA LEU A 11 9.43 -4.80 8.93
C LEU A 11 9.35 -6.31 8.70
N LYS A 12 8.26 -6.95 9.17
CA LYS A 12 7.98 -8.38 8.95
C LYS A 12 6.47 -8.62 8.94
N LEU A 13 6.03 -9.71 8.31
CA LEU A 13 4.60 -10.08 8.23
C LEU A 13 3.96 -10.33 9.60
N LEU A 14 4.73 -10.81 10.58
CA LEU A 14 4.24 -11.09 11.94
C LEU A 14 3.80 -9.82 12.70
N ASP A 15 4.15 -8.62 12.21
CA ASP A 15 3.72 -7.36 12.82
C ASP A 15 2.29 -6.98 12.40
N TYR A 16 1.67 -7.73 11.49
CA TYR A 16 0.39 -7.42 10.86
C TYR A 16 -0.63 -8.53 11.12
N THR A 17 -1.87 -8.13 11.30
CA THR A 17 -3.01 -9.05 11.35
C THR A 17 -3.35 -9.57 9.94
N PRO A 18 -3.98 -10.75 9.82
CA PRO A 18 -4.44 -11.25 8.53
C PRO A 18 -5.35 -10.27 7.77
N ALA A 19 -6.20 -9.52 8.48
CA ALA A 19 -7.07 -8.51 7.88
C ALA A 19 -6.30 -7.31 7.31
N GLU A 20 -5.24 -6.85 7.99
CA GLU A 20 -4.37 -5.78 7.47
C GLU A 20 -3.60 -6.23 6.23
N ILE A 21 -3.14 -7.49 6.21
CA ILE A 21 -2.48 -8.07 5.03
C ILE A 21 -3.47 -8.19 3.87
N GLN A 22 -4.69 -8.68 4.13
CA GLN A 22 -5.72 -8.75 3.10
C GLN A 22 -6.03 -7.37 2.52
N HIS A 23 -6.12 -6.34 3.37
CA HIS A 23 -6.30 -4.97 2.92
C HIS A 23 -5.18 -4.48 1.99
N LEU A 24 -3.91 -4.81 2.28
CA LEU A 24 -2.77 -4.48 1.40
C LEU A 24 -2.85 -5.22 0.06
N ILE A 25 -3.31 -6.48 0.06
CA ILE A 25 -3.49 -7.28 -1.16
C ILE A 25 -4.60 -6.67 -2.02
N ASP A 26 -5.74 -6.33 -1.43
CA ASP A 26 -6.87 -5.72 -2.14
C ASP A 26 -6.45 -4.38 -2.77
N LEU A 27 -5.73 -3.54 -2.00
CA LEU A 27 -5.18 -2.28 -2.51
C LEU A 27 -4.20 -2.51 -3.68
N ALA A 28 -3.34 -3.53 -3.61
CA ALA A 28 -2.41 -3.84 -4.69
C ALA A 28 -3.15 -4.28 -5.97
N ILE A 29 -4.25 -5.03 -5.84
CA ILE A 29 -5.11 -5.43 -6.96
C ILE A 29 -5.73 -4.20 -7.63
N GLU A 30 -6.31 -3.28 -6.85
CA GLU A 30 -6.91 -2.05 -7.36
C GLU A 30 -5.91 -1.18 -8.10
N LEU A 31 -4.73 -0.94 -7.51
CA LEU A 31 -3.67 -0.14 -8.12
C LEU A 31 -3.17 -0.78 -9.43
N LYS A 32 -3.03 -2.11 -9.46
CA LYS A 32 -2.65 -2.85 -10.67
C LYS A 32 -3.72 -2.73 -11.76
N ALA A 33 -4.99 -2.83 -11.41
CA ALA A 33 -6.10 -2.68 -12.35
C ALA A 33 -6.15 -1.25 -12.92
N ALA A 34 -6.03 -0.22 -12.08
CA ALA A 34 -6.03 1.18 -12.50
C ALA A 34 -4.85 1.49 -13.45
N LYS A 35 -3.64 1.02 -13.12
CA LYS A 35 -2.47 1.15 -13.98
C LYS A 35 -2.64 0.43 -15.32
N LYS A 36 -3.25 -0.77 -15.32
CA LYS A 36 -3.54 -1.51 -16.56
C LYS A 36 -4.55 -0.79 -17.44
N ALA A 37 -5.53 -0.12 -16.85
CA ALA A 37 -6.53 0.68 -17.55
C ALA A 37 -6.03 2.08 -17.97
N GLY A 38 -4.83 2.48 -17.57
CA GLY A 38 -4.28 3.83 -17.82
C GLY A 38 -5.00 4.94 -17.05
N CYS A 39 -5.68 4.59 -15.96
CA CYS A 39 -6.44 5.52 -15.12
C CYS A 39 -5.86 5.62 -13.69
N GLU A 40 -4.58 5.32 -13.52
CA GLU A 40 -3.94 5.42 -12.21
C GLU A 40 -3.95 6.85 -11.66
N LYS A 41 -4.24 6.96 -10.35
CA LYS A 41 -4.19 8.23 -9.62
C LYS A 41 -2.83 8.40 -8.97
N GLN A 42 -2.19 9.54 -9.23
CA GLN A 42 -0.94 9.91 -8.56
C GLN A 42 -1.22 10.36 -7.12
N THR A 43 -1.04 9.47 -6.14
CA THR A 43 -1.38 9.71 -4.72
C THR A 43 -0.19 10.21 -3.88
N LEU A 44 1.05 10.05 -4.37
CA LEU A 44 2.28 10.37 -3.65
C LEU A 44 3.01 11.61 -4.19
N ILE A 45 2.30 12.50 -4.89
CA ILE A 45 2.88 13.74 -5.43
C ILE A 45 3.50 14.56 -4.28
N GLY A 46 4.76 14.99 -4.46
CA GLY A 46 5.50 15.78 -3.48
C GLY A 46 6.05 14.98 -2.28
N LYS A 47 5.95 13.66 -2.29
CA LYS A 47 6.61 12.79 -1.31
C LYS A 47 7.96 12.29 -1.85
N ASN A 48 8.94 12.19 -0.96
CA ASN A 48 10.27 11.66 -1.27
C ASN A 48 10.45 10.30 -0.58
N ILE A 49 11.01 9.33 -1.29
CA ILE A 49 11.32 7.98 -0.78
C ILE A 49 12.83 7.78 -0.91
N ALA A 50 13.51 7.48 0.19
CA ALA A 50 14.92 7.11 0.20
C ALA A 50 15.06 5.58 0.06
N LEU A 51 15.95 5.14 -0.84
CA LEU A 51 16.29 3.73 -1.02
C LEU A 51 17.74 3.54 -0.56
N ILE A 52 17.92 2.75 0.49
CA ILE A 52 19.22 2.43 1.08
C ILE A 52 19.50 0.97 0.79
N PHE A 53 20.62 0.70 0.12
CA PHE A 53 21.11 -0.63 -0.26
C PHE A 53 22.35 -0.99 0.54
#